data_AF-A0A7K3VYB0-F1
#
_entry.id   AF-A0A7K3VYB0-F1
#
_cell.length_a   1.000
_cell.length_b   1.000
_cell.length_c   1.000
_cell.angle_alpha   90.00
_cell.angle_beta   90.00
_cell.angle_gamma   90.00
#
_symmetry.space_group_name_H-M   'P 1'
#
loop_
_entity.id
_entity.type
_entity.pdbx_description
1 polymer ?
#
loop_
_entity_poly.entity_id
_entity_poly.type
_entity_poly.pdbx_seq_one_letter_code
_entity_poly.pdbx_strand_id
1 'polypeptide(L)'
;MADTILMELRGVPSAAICTDALKPAADAMARIQGAPGYRYAVVPHPVSSLAPDGVQRHAELAAPQVLEILKGQRVTELARSGKDTAQLGHEPTSASEQRS
;
A
#
# COMPACT_ATOMS: atom_id res chain seq x y z
N MET A 1 -5.61 -3.62 -6.50
CA MET A 1 -4.64 -3.51 -5.38
C MET A 1 -3.63 -2.39 -5.61
N ALA A 2 -3.07 -2.23 -6.80
CA ALA A 2 -2.15 -1.11 -7.07
C ALA A 2 -2.73 0.25 -6.66
N ASP A 3 -3.94 0.57 -7.11
CA ASP A 3 -4.55 1.87 -6.82
C ASP A 3 -4.78 2.08 -5.33
N THR A 4 -5.27 1.07 -4.61
CA THR A 4 -5.52 1.17 -3.17
C THR A 4 -4.23 1.34 -2.36
N ILE A 5 -3.12 0.71 -2.78
CA ILE A 5 -1.79 0.95 -2.20
C ILE A 5 -1.34 2.40 -2.47
N LEU A 6 -1.50 2.88 -3.70
CA LEU A 6 -1.14 4.26 -4.07
C LEU A 6 -1.97 5.31 -3.32
N MET A 7 -3.24 5.04 -3.04
CA MET A 7 -4.10 5.93 -2.25
C MET A 7 -3.66 5.98 -0.78
N GLU A 8 -3.36 4.83 -0.18
CA GLU A 8 -2.83 4.74 1.18
C GLU A 8 -1.50 5.50 1.33
N LEU A 9 -0.59 5.37 0.36
CA LEU A 9 0.66 6.13 0.32
C LEU A 9 0.45 7.66 0.22
N ARG A 10 -0.71 8.10 -0.29
CA ARG A 10 -1.12 9.51 -0.34
C ARG A 10 -1.91 9.95 0.90
N GLY A 11 -2.03 9.08 1.90
CA GLY A 11 -2.76 9.36 3.14
C GLY A 11 -4.28 9.28 3.00
N VAL A 12 -4.79 8.65 1.93
CA VAL A 12 -6.21 8.41 1.71
C VAL A 12 -6.55 6.96 2.12
N PRO A 13 -7.31 6.75 3.22
CA PRO A 13 -7.72 5.42 3.64
C PRO A 13 -8.47 4.69 2.52
N SER A 14 -8.03 3.47 2.19
CA SER A 14 -8.51 2.69 1.06
C SER A 14 -8.54 1.20 1.38
N ALA A 15 -9.59 0.52 0.90
CA ALA A 15 -9.74 -0.92 1.06
C ALA A 15 -9.98 -1.57 -0.29
N ALA A 16 -9.18 -2.59 -0.62
CA ALA A 16 -9.43 -3.43 -1.77
C ALA A 16 -10.24 -4.67 -1.39
N ILE A 17 -11.00 -5.20 -2.35
CA ILE A 17 -11.71 -6.48 -2.25
C ILE A 17 -11.16 -7.40 -3.35
N CYS A 18 -10.85 -8.65 -3.04
CA CYS A 18 -10.57 -9.68 -4.04
C CYS A 18 -11.19 -11.02 -3.67
N THR A 19 -11.14 -11.98 -4.60
CA THR A 19 -11.54 -13.36 -4.30
C THR A 19 -10.38 -14.14 -3.68
N ASP A 20 -10.69 -15.17 -2.90
CA ASP A 20 -9.72 -16.11 -2.32
C ASP A 20 -8.70 -16.67 -3.34
N ALA A 21 -9.16 -17.00 -4.55
CA ALA A 21 -8.31 -17.47 -5.66
C ALA A 21 -7.21 -16.46 -6.07
N LEU A 22 -7.39 -15.18 -5.77
CA LEU A 22 -6.47 -14.09 -6.14
C LEU A 22 -5.51 -13.70 -5.02
N LYS A 23 -5.60 -14.31 -3.83
CA LYS A 23 -4.71 -13.98 -2.69
C LYS A 23 -3.21 -14.06 -3.04
N PRO A 24 -2.70 -15.14 -3.70
CA PRO A 24 -1.27 -15.22 -4.00
C PRO A 24 -0.79 -14.09 -4.92
N ALA A 25 -1.62 -13.71 -5.90
CA ALA A 25 -1.33 -12.62 -6.82
C ALA A 25 -1.42 -11.25 -6.14
N ALA A 26 -2.41 -11.04 -5.26
CA ALA A 26 -2.55 -9.84 -4.46
C ALA A 26 -1.33 -9.63 -3.54
N ASP A 27 -0.89 -10.68 -2.86
CA ASP A 27 0.28 -10.65 -1.97
C ASP A 27 1.57 -10.40 -2.75
N ALA A 28 1.71 -10.98 -3.94
CA ALA A 28 2.86 -10.72 -4.81
C ALA A 28 2.91 -9.27 -5.27
N MET A 29 1.77 -8.71 -5.71
CA MET A 29 1.67 -7.30 -6.11
C MET A 29 1.97 -6.37 -4.94
N ALA A 30 1.47 -6.68 -3.74
CA ALA A 30 1.75 -5.91 -2.53
C ALA A 30 3.25 -5.86 -2.22
N ARG A 31 3.95 -7.00 -2.31
CA ARG A 31 5.42 -7.06 -2.16
C ARG A 31 6.16 -6.23 -3.22
N ILE A 32 5.77 -6.35 -4.49
CA ILE A 32 6.38 -5.58 -5.60
C ILE A 32 6.24 -4.08 -5.37
N GLN A 33 5.14 -3.64 -4.77
CA GLN A 33 4.89 -2.22 -4.47
C GLN A 33 5.44 -1.76 -3.11
N GLY A 34 6.25 -2.58 -2.43
CA GLY A 34 6.84 -2.22 -1.14
C GLY A 34 5.86 -2.20 0.03
N ALA A 35 4.70 -2.87 -0.11
CA ALA A 35 3.67 -2.99 0.92
C ALA A 35 3.46 -4.46 1.38
N PRO A 36 4.51 -5.18 1.85
CA PRO A 36 4.34 -6.54 2.34
C PRO A 36 3.32 -6.59 3.51
N GLY A 37 2.41 -7.55 3.48
CA GLY A 37 1.34 -7.66 4.48
C GLY A 37 0.19 -6.67 4.28
N TYR A 38 0.07 -6.04 3.10
CA TYR A 38 -1.06 -5.19 2.76
C TYR A 38 -2.40 -5.92 2.98
N ARG A 39 -3.31 -5.28 3.73
CA ARG A 39 -4.60 -5.85 4.09
C ARG A 39 -5.64 -5.55 3.00
N TYR A 40 -6.47 -6.53 2.68
CA TYR A 40 -7.58 -6.43 1.74
C TYR A 40 -8.70 -7.38 2.17
N ALA A 41 -9.94 -7.05 1.81
CA ALA A 41 -11.08 -7.91 2.07
C ALA A 41 -11.11 -9.07 1.07
N VAL A 42 -11.52 -10.24 1.55
CA VAL A 42 -11.57 -11.46 0.75
C VAL A 42 -12.98 -12.03 0.74
N VAL A 43 -13.43 -12.42 -0.45
CA VAL A 43 -14.69 -13.15 -0.67
C VAL A 43 -14.45 -14.46 -1.43
N PRO A 44 -15.36 -15.44 -1.40
CA PRO A 44 -15.24 -16.66 -2.19
C PRO A 44 -15.20 -16.40 -3.70
N HIS A 45 -14.48 -17.23 -4.43
CA HIS A 45 -14.58 -17.31 -5.89
C HIS A 45 -15.71 -18.28 -6.31
N PRO A 46 -16.39 -18.07 -7.45
CA PRO A 46 -16.34 -16.93 -8.37
C PRO A 46 -17.35 -15.83 -8.04
N VAL A 47 -17.04 -14.59 -8.40
CA VAL A 47 -17.99 -13.45 -8.32
C VAL A 47 -18.76 -13.26 -9.64
N SER A 48 -18.16 -13.62 -10.77
CA SER A 48 -18.68 -13.31 -12.11
C SER A 48 -19.98 -14.04 -12.49
N SER A 49 -20.29 -15.17 -11.86
CA SER A 49 -21.46 -16.00 -12.15
C SER A 49 -22.52 -15.96 -11.05
N LEU A 50 -22.40 -15.04 -10.08
CA LEU A 50 -23.35 -14.93 -8.99
C LEU A 50 -24.68 -14.31 -9.45
N ALA A 51 -25.77 -14.88 -8.98
CA ALA A 51 -27.07 -14.21 -8.98
C ALA A 51 -27.09 -13.06 -7.94
N PRO A 52 -28.07 -12.14 -7.99
CA PRO A 52 -28.09 -10.95 -7.12
C PRO A 52 -28.01 -11.25 -5.62
N ASP A 53 -28.67 -12.30 -5.17
CA ASP A 53 -28.61 -12.83 -3.80
C ASP A 53 -27.22 -13.36 -3.44
N GLY A 54 -26.51 -13.95 -4.39
CA GLY A 54 -25.10 -14.30 -4.25
C GLY A 54 -24.21 -13.07 -4.05
N VAL A 55 -24.41 -12.02 -4.85
CA VAL A 55 -23.68 -10.74 -4.71
C VAL A 55 -23.93 -10.12 -3.34
N GLN A 56 -25.19 -10.13 -2.88
CA GLN A 56 -25.57 -9.62 -1.57
C GLN A 56 -24.82 -10.35 -0.44
N ARG A 57 -24.76 -11.68 -0.48
CA ARG A 57 -24.00 -12.46 0.53
C ARG A 57 -22.50 -12.15 0.50
N HIS A 58 -21.92 -11.90 -0.67
CA HIS A 58 -20.52 -11.51 -0.79
C HIS A 58 -20.28 -10.10 -0.23
N ALA A 59 -21.21 -9.17 -0.45
CA ALA A 59 -21.16 -7.83 0.13
C ALA A 59 -21.25 -7.89 1.66
N GLU A 60 -22.16 -8.70 2.22
CA GLU A 60 -22.29 -8.94 3.67
C GLU A 60 -21.02 -9.50 4.29
N LEU A 61 -20.29 -10.35 3.56
CA LEU A 61 -18.99 -10.87 3.99
C LEU A 61 -17.87 -9.82 3.90
N ALA A 62 -17.84 -9.03 2.83
CA ALA A 62 -16.79 -8.04 2.58
C ALA A 62 -16.92 -6.79 3.46
N ALA A 63 -18.14 -6.31 3.70
CA ALA A 63 -18.42 -5.06 4.40
C ALA A 63 -17.72 -4.93 5.78
N PRO A 64 -17.80 -5.91 6.71
CA PRO A 64 -17.09 -5.80 7.98
C PRO A 64 -15.57 -5.78 7.80
N GLN A 65 -15.02 -6.56 6.86
CA GLN A 65 -13.58 -6.56 6.57
C GLN A 65 -13.08 -5.21 6.05
N VAL A 66 -13.83 -4.62 5.11
CA VAL A 66 -13.56 -3.27 4.58
C VAL A 66 -13.58 -2.24 5.70
N LEU A 67 -14.57 -2.32 6.59
CA LEU A 67 -14.68 -1.40 7.71
C LEU A 67 -13.49 -1.50 8.66
N GLU A 68 -13.03 -2.72 8.97
CA GLU A 68 -11.84 -2.94 9.79
C GLU A 68 -10.55 -2.44 9.13
N ILE A 69 -10.42 -2.59 7.81
CA ILE A 69 -9.27 -2.07 7.05
C ILE A 69 -9.25 -0.54 7.14
N LEU A 70 -10.39 0.12 6.89
CA LEU A 70 -10.49 1.58 6.88
C LEU A 70 -10.39 2.20 8.27
N LYS A 71 -10.83 1.50 9.32
CA LYS A 71 -10.72 1.95 10.73
C LYS A 71 -9.35 1.70 11.33
N GLY A 72 -8.59 0.73 10.82
CA GLY A 72 -7.23 0.45 11.28
C GLY A 72 -6.35 1.67 11.07
N GLN A 73 -5.88 2.25 12.17
CA GLN A 73 -5.10 3.48 12.19
C GLN A 73 -3.90 3.43 11.22
N ARG A 74 -3.73 4.55 10.50
CA ARG A 74 -2.75 4.86 9.46
C ARG A 74 -1.47 4.02 9.49
N VAL A 75 -0.99 3.64 8.30
CA VAL A 75 0.44 3.39 8.04
C VAL A 75 1.18 4.73 8.22
N THR A 76 1.33 5.21 9.46
CA THR A 76 2.03 6.46 9.77
C THR A 76 3.55 6.30 9.88
N GLU A 77 4.13 5.15 9.51
CA GLU A 77 5.54 4.88 9.79
C GLU A 77 6.34 4.20 8.68
N LEU A 78 5.90 4.26 7.40
CA LEU A 78 6.72 3.71 6.30
C LEU A 78 7.42 4.76 5.41
N ALA A 79 7.28 6.07 5.67
CA ALA A 79 7.82 7.11 4.77
C ALA A 79 8.67 8.22 5.44
N ARG A 80 8.96 8.15 6.75
CA ARG A 80 9.84 9.14 7.41
C ARG A 80 11.32 8.75 7.47
N SER A 81 11.70 7.55 7.04
CA SER A 81 13.11 7.09 7.12
C SER A 81 13.98 7.45 5.89
N GLY A 82 13.53 8.35 5.00
CA GLY A 82 14.24 8.64 3.74
C GLY A 82 14.62 10.10 3.48
N LYS A 83 14.44 11.01 4.44
CA LYS A 83 14.64 12.47 4.22
C LYS A 83 15.55 13.16 5.23
N ASP A 84 16.57 12.46 5.75
CA ASP A 84 17.53 13.05 6.68
C ASP A 84 19.01 12.82 6.31
N THR A 85 19.31 12.86 5.01
CA THR A 85 20.65 13.26 4.54
C THR A 85 20.54 14.64 3.90
N ALA A 86 20.43 15.62 4.79
CA ALA A 86 20.47 17.04 4.46
C ALA A 86 21.73 17.38 3.66
N GLN A 87 21.49 18.23 2.66
CA GLN A 87 22.47 19.12 2.05
C GLN A 87 23.30 19.86 3.11
N LEU A 88 24.61 19.66 3.09
CA LEU A 88 25.66 20.58 3.52
C LEU A 88 26.93 20.10 2.78
N GLY A 89 27.59 20.80 1.89
CA GLY A 89 27.39 22.08 1.24
C GLY A 89 28.32 22.08 0.01
N HIS A 90 27.88 22.73 -1.06
CA HIS A 90 28.77 23.11 -2.15
C HIS A 90 29.30 24.51 -1.83
N GLU A 91 30.61 24.73 -1.94
CA GLU A 91 31.19 25.92 -2.58
C GLU A 91 32.67 25.64 -2.94
N PRO A 92 33.16 26.15 -4.09
CA PRO A 92 34.52 25.96 -4.59
C PRO A 92 35.45 27.12 -4.17
N THR A 93 36.76 26.90 -3.98
CA THR A 93 37.78 27.98 -3.99
C THR A 93 39.21 27.46 -4.18
N SER A 94 39.78 27.85 -5.33
CA SER A 94 41.14 28.35 -5.61
C SER A 94 42.38 27.86 -4.84
N ALA A 95 43.31 27.26 -5.61
CA ALA A 95 44.75 27.55 -5.77
C ALA A 95 45.69 27.93 -4.58
N SER A 96 46.93 27.45 -4.76
CA SER A 96 48.25 27.98 -4.32
C SER A 96 48.95 27.34 -3.10
N GLU A 97 50.13 26.79 -3.41
CA GLU A 97 51.41 26.87 -2.69
C GLU A 97 51.50 26.46 -1.20
N GLN A 98 52.31 25.43 -0.88
CA GLN A 98 53.64 25.63 -0.29
C GLN A 98 54.35 24.29 0.03
N ARG A 99 55.61 24.26 -0.44
CA ARG A 99 56.79 23.50 -0.01
C ARG A 99 56.67 22.69 1.29
N SER A 100 57.14 21.44 1.26
CA SER A 100 58.33 21.03 2.02
C SER A 100 58.97 19.77 1.48
#